data_AF-A0A0N0K720-F1
#
_entry.id   AF-A0A0N0K720-F1
#
_cell.length_a   1.000
_cell.length_b   1.000
_cell.length_c   1.000
_cell.angle_alpha   90.00
_cell.angle_beta   90.00
_cell.angle_gamma   90.00
#
_symmetry.space_group_name_H-M   'P 1'
#
loop_
_entity.id
_entity.type
_entity.pdbx_description
1 polymer ?
#
loop_
_entity_poly.entity_id
_entity_poly.type
_entity_poly.pdbx_seq_one_letter_code
_entity_poly.pdbx_strand_id
1 'polypeptide(L)'
;MRRDAGRWLSAQREKAGVTQAQVADHVGYRYYTFVSQVEGGHGRVPSEHFELWAQAISVDPQVFAKKLLGFYEPEIHRLLFPIAE
;
A
#
# COMPACT_ATOMS: atom_id res chain seq x y z
N MET A 1 7.33 8.23 -7.03
CA MET A 1 6.56 8.27 -5.76
C MET A 1 5.24 7.51 -5.85
N ARG A 2 4.12 8.08 -6.36
CA ARG A 2 2.81 7.40 -6.34
C ARG A 2 2.69 6.20 -7.29
N ARG A 3 3.21 6.34 -8.52
CA ARG A 3 3.25 5.22 -9.47
C ARG A 3 4.12 4.07 -8.97
N ASP A 4 5.18 4.36 -8.21
CA ASP A 4 6.08 3.32 -7.70
C ASP A 4 5.44 2.58 -6.52
N ALA A 5 4.72 3.31 -5.65
CA ALA A 5 3.86 2.71 -4.64
C ALA A 5 2.80 1.81 -5.27
N GLY A 6 2.11 2.30 -6.30
CA GLY A 6 1.08 1.55 -7.01
C GLY A 6 1.62 0.25 -7.63
N ARG A 7 2.78 0.31 -8.29
CA ARG A 7 3.46 -0.90 -8.81
C ARG A 7 3.86 -1.87 -7.71
N TRP A 8 4.36 -1.36 -6.57
CA TRP A 8 4.70 -2.22 -5.43
C TRP A 8 3.45 -2.91 -4.85
N LEU A 9 2.34 -2.18 -4.69
CA LEU A 9 1.07 -2.72 -4.22
C LEU A 9 0.53 -3.81 -5.14
N SER A 10 0.49 -3.56 -6.46
CA SER A 10 0.06 -4.57 -7.45
C SER A 10 0.92 -5.83 -7.38
N ALA A 11 2.25 -5.66 -7.29
CA ALA A 11 3.17 -6.79 -7.20
C ALA A 11 3.00 -7.61 -5.90
N GLN A 12 2.74 -6.97 -4.75
CA GLN A 12 2.44 -7.70 -3.51
C GLN A 12 1.08 -8.41 -3.59
N ARG A 13 0.06 -7.74 -4.13
CA ARG A 13 -1.27 -8.31 -4.32
C ARG A 13 -1.24 -9.54 -5.22
N GLU A 14 -0.52 -9.48 -6.34
CA GLU A 14 -0.32 -10.59 -7.26
C GLU A 14 0.42 -11.76 -6.61
N LYS A 15 1.46 -11.47 -5.80
CA LYS A 15 2.17 -12.50 -5.02
C LYS A 15 1.27 -13.17 -3.98
N ALA A 16 0.35 -12.43 -3.39
CA ALA A 16 -0.64 -12.97 -2.45
C ALA A 16 -1.78 -13.74 -3.16
N GLY A 17 -1.84 -13.72 -4.50
CA GLY A 17 -2.85 -14.44 -5.26
C GLY A 17 -4.27 -13.86 -5.14
N VAL A 18 -4.41 -12.60 -4.70
CA VAL A 18 -5.72 -11.96 -4.51
C VAL A 18 -6.03 -10.94 -5.61
N THR A 19 -7.31 -10.76 -5.89
CA THR A 19 -7.82 -9.79 -6.86
C THR A 19 -8.00 -8.41 -6.22
N GLN A 20 -8.07 -7.36 -7.05
CA GLN A 20 -8.39 -6.00 -6.57
C GLN A 20 -9.76 -5.94 -5.86
N ALA A 21 -10.73 -6.75 -6.31
CA ALA A 21 -12.04 -6.86 -5.68
C ALA A 21 -11.95 -7.44 -4.27
N GLN A 22 -11.19 -8.52 -4.08
CA GLN A 22 -10.98 -9.11 -2.74
C GLN A 22 -10.28 -8.14 -1.78
N VAL A 23 -9.31 -7.35 -2.27
CA VAL A 23 -8.69 -6.29 -1.45
C VAL A 23 -9.74 -5.23 -1.07
N ALA A 24 -10.59 -4.84 -2.02
CA ALA A 24 -11.64 -3.86 -1.76
C ALA A 24 -12.66 -4.34 -0.73
N ASP A 25 -13.12 -5.58 -0.86
CA ASP A 25 -14.04 -6.22 0.07
C ASP A 25 -13.44 -6.34 1.46
N HIS A 26 -12.16 -6.73 1.56
CA HIS A 26 -11.47 -6.86 2.85
C HIS A 26 -11.30 -5.52 3.57
N VAL A 27 -10.96 -4.45 2.83
CA VAL A 27 -10.74 -3.12 3.41
C VAL A 27 -12.07 -2.37 3.63
N GLY A 28 -13.17 -2.82 3.03
CA GLY A 28 -14.49 -2.18 3.13
C GLY A 28 -14.71 -1.06 2.12
N TYR A 29 -14.00 -1.06 0.99
CA TYR A 29 -14.25 -0.13 -0.09
C TYR A 29 -15.51 -0.50 -0.86
N ARG A 30 -16.38 0.50 -1.10
CA ARG A 30 -17.62 0.31 -1.88
C ARG A 30 -17.37 -0.18 -3.31
N TYR A 31 -16.25 0.21 -3.91
CA TYR A 31 -15.92 -0.14 -5.30
C TYR A 31 -14.44 -0.52 -5.43
N TYR A 32 -14.17 -1.65 -6.10
CA TYR A 32 -12.81 -2.12 -6.36
C TYR A 32 -11.98 -1.16 -7.21
N THR A 33 -12.63 -0.26 -7.95
CA THR A 33 -11.96 0.77 -8.76
C THR A 33 -11.09 1.69 -7.91
N PHE A 34 -11.36 1.82 -6.61
CA PHE A 34 -10.44 2.53 -5.71
C PHE A 34 -9.07 1.83 -5.65
N VAL A 35 -9.06 0.50 -5.55
CA VAL A 35 -7.83 -0.31 -5.54
C VAL A 35 -7.07 -0.15 -6.86
N SER A 36 -7.77 -0.22 -7.99
CA SER A 36 -7.12 -0.04 -9.31
C SER A 36 -6.57 1.37 -9.53
N GLN A 37 -7.25 2.41 -9.02
CA GLN A 37 -6.77 3.79 -9.06
C GLN A 37 -5.48 3.96 -8.24
N VAL A 38 -5.43 3.39 -7.03
CA VAL A 38 -4.24 3.41 -6.17
C VAL A 38 -3.08 2.64 -6.82
N GLU A 39 -3.33 1.43 -7.34
CA GLU A 39 -2.32 0.63 -8.04
C GLU A 39 -1.80 1.32 -9.32
N GLY A 40 -2.67 2.08 -10.01
CA GLY A 40 -2.29 2.94 -11.13
C GLY A 40 -1.57 4.23 -10.74
N GLY A 41 -1.45 4.54 -9.44
CA GLY A 41 -0.80 5.75 -8.93
C GLY A 41 -1.64 7.03 -8.99
N HIS A 42 -2.95 6.91 -9.22
CA HIS A 42 -3.90 8.04 -9.24
C HIS A 42 -4.38 8.45 -7.84
N GLY A 43 -4.11 7.62 -6.83
CA GLY A 43 -4.43 7.88 -5.43
C GLY A 43 -3.32 7.40 -4.49
N ARG A 44 -3.56 7.56 -3.18
CA ARG A 44 -2.77 6.95 -2.11
C ARG A 44 -3.69 6.02 -1.33
N VAL A 45 -3.14 4.99 -0.72
CA VAL A 45 -3.85 4.29 0.36
C VAL A 45 -4.05 5.30 1.50
N PRO A 46 -5.26 5.47 2.07
CA PRO A 46 -5.45 6.25 3.29
C PRO A 46 -4.72 5.57 4.46
N SER A 47 -4.05 6.34 5.32
CA SER A 47 -3.24 5.81 6.42
C SER A 47 -4.04 4.92 7.38
N GLU A 48 -5.30 5.27 7.63
CA GLU A 48 -6.26 4.53 8.43
C GLU A 48 -6.59 3.14 7.86
N HIS A 49 -6.31 2.90 6.57
CA HIS A 49 -6.52 1.62 5.91
C HIS A 49 -5.23 0.82 5.70
N PHE A 50 -4.07 1.30 6.18
CA PHE A 50 -2.79 0.61 5.96
C PHE A 50 -2.80 -0.81 6.51
N GLU A 51 -3.30 -0.98 7.73
CA GLU A 51 -3.34 -2.27 8.39
C GLU A 51 -4.23 -3.27 7.64
N LEU A 52 -5.47 -2.87 7.31
CA LEU A 52 -6.40 -3.71 6.54
C LEU A 52 -5.85 -4.05 5.15
N TRP A 53 -5.21 -3.10 4.48
CA TRP A 53 -4.62 -3.36 3.17
C TRP A 53 -3.46 -4.35 3.28
N ALA A 54 -2.58 -4.18 4.28
CA ALA A 54 -1.46 -5.07 4.52
C ALA A 54 -1.93 -6.51 4.79
N GLN A 55 -2.97 -6.67 5.62
CA GLN A 55 -3.62 -7.96 5.87
C GLN A 55 -4.19 -8.57 4.59
N ALA A 56 -4.91 -7.79 3.77
CA ALA A 56 -5.50 -8.27 2.52
C ALA A 56 -4.47 -8.87 1.54
N ILE A 57 -3.24 -8.34 1.55
CA ILE A 57 -2.16 -8.79 0.66
C ILE A 57 -1.07 -9.60 1.40
N SER A 58 -1.34 -10.05 2.63
CA SER A 58 -0.43 -10.86 3.44
C SER A 58 0.97 -10.25 3.62
N VAL A 59 1.04 -8.93 3.80
CA VAL A 59 2.27 -8.20 4.14
C VAL A 59 2.18 -7.78 5.61
N ASP A 60 3.30 -7.89 6.34
CA ASP A 60 3.37 -7.37 7.71
C ASP A 60 3.00 -5.87 7.75
N PRO A 61 2.07 -5.44 8.64
CA PRO A 61 1.61 -4.05 8.69
C PRO A 61 2.72 -3.02 8.91
N GLN A 62 3.75 -3.33 9.70
CA GLN A 62 4.87 -2.39 9.94
C GLN A 62 5.74 -2.26 8.69
N VAL A 63 6.05 -3.38 8.02
CA VAL A 63 6.77 -3.38 6.75
C VAL A 63 5.98 -2.62 5.69
N PHE A 64 4.67 -2.85 5.60
CA PHE A 64 3.78 -2.15 4.67
C PHE A 64 3.78 -0.64 4.92
N ALA A 65 3.56 -0.22 6.17
CA ALA A 65 3.54 1.19 6.55
C ALA A 65 4.87 1.89 6.27
N LYS A 66 5.99 1.27 6.66
CA LYS A 66 7.34 1.79 6.37
C LYS A 66 7.55 1.93 4.87
N LYS A 67 7.18 0.92 4.08
CA LYS A 67 7.37 0.95 2.62
C LYS A 67 6.54 2.03 1.95
N LEU A 68 5.25 2.16 2.29
CA LEU A 68 4.39 3.21 1.73
C LEU A 68 4.81 4.61 2.18
N LEU A 69 5.24 4.78 3.43
CA LEU A 69 5.77 6.06 3.91
C LEU A 69 6.99 6.50 3.08
N GLY A 70 7.90 5.58 2.77
CA GLY A 70 9.03 5.87 1.89
C GLY A 70 8.65 6.32 0.49
N PHE A 71 7.47 5.90 -0.02
CA PHE A 71 6.97 6.37 -1.32
C PHE A 71 6.16 7.67 -1.24
N TYR A 72 5.44 7.89 -0.14
CA TYR A 72 4.50 9.01 0.00
C TYR A 72 5.14 10.24 0.64
N GLU A 73 5.98 10.05 1.65
CA GLU A 73 6.60 11.09 2.47
C GLU A 73 8.09 10.74 2.75
N PRO A 74 8.97 10.83 1.75
CA PRO A 74 10.34 10.34 1.80
C PRO A 74 11.20 11.07 2.84
N GLU A 75 10.96 12.36 3.06
CA GLU A 75 11.65 13.11 4.12
C GLU A 75 11.24 12.64 5.53
N ILE A 76 9.94 12.39 5.75
CA ILE A 76 9.48 11.81 7.03
C ILE A 76 10.06 10.42 7.21
N HIS A 77 10.04 9.59 6.16
CA HIS A 77 10.65 8.26 6.21
C HIS A 77 12.15 8.34 6.55
N ARG A 78 12.90 9.28 5.96
CA ARG A 78 14.34 9.46 6.25
C ARG A 78 14.59 9.86 7.70
N LEU A 79 13.73 10.72 8.28
CA LEU A 79 13.84 11.13 9.68
C LEU A 79 13.49 9.99 10.65
N LEU A 80 12.49 9.17 10.33
CA LEU A 80 12.05 8.06 11.18
C LEU A 80 12.92 6.79 11.04
N PHE A 81 13.53 6.60 9.87
CA PHE A 81 14.33 5.42 9.54
C PHE A 81 15.67 5.85 8.92
N PRO A 82 16.58 6.46 9.71
CA PRO A 82 17.91 6.78 9.22
C PRO A 82 18.65 5.50 8.83
N ILE A 83 19.50 5.60 7.80
CA ILE A 83 20.44 4.52 7.50
C ILE A 83 21.39 4.46 8.71
N ALA A 84 21.40 3.33 9.41
CA ALA A 84 22.34 3.13 10.52
C ALA A 84 23.77 3.32 9.97
N GLU A 85 24.55 4.13 10.69
CA GLU A 85 25.96 4.42 10.37
C GLU A 85 26.86 3.22 10.64
#